data_AF-A0A2A2IDZ0-F1
#
_entry.id   AF-A0A2A2IDZ0-F1
#
_cell.length_a   1.000
_cell.length_b   1.000
_cell.length_c   1.000
_cell.angle_alpha   90.00
_cell.angle_beta   90.00
_cell.angle_gamma   90.00
#
_symmetry.space_group_name_H-M   'P 1'
#
loop_
_entity.id
_entity.type
_entity.pdbx_description
1 polymer ?
#
loop_
_entity_poly.entity_id
_entity_poly.type
_entity_poly.pdbx_seq_one_letter_code
_entity_poly.pdbx_strand_id
1 'polypeptide(L)'
;MNNKKLMEKVIELDTQTLHTREQSERVMVQIAIIRKAFGVKNYETDSKVLDFEREQILSDQEIEKEFKRYIGFWEWAIETNNPDKAKYFENRVYYFIDGVRFFDEKLAENFTKSFMNNLNAA
;
A
#
# COMPACT_ATOMS: atom_id res chain seq x y z
N MET A 1 -13.55 10.57 -1.31
CA MET A 1 -13.63 9.15 -1.71
C MET A 1 -14.91 8.59 -1.12
N ASN A 2 -15.74 7.94 -1.93
CA ASN A 2 -16.98 7.34 -1.42
C ASN A 2 -16.66 6.33 -0.30
N ASN A 3 -17.17 6.59 0.91
CA ASN A 3 -16.84 5.82 2.11
C ASN A 3 -17.29 4.37 1.98
N LYS A 4 -18.42 4.11 1.34
CA LYS A 4 -18.92 2.77 1.14
C LYS A 4 -17.94 1.94 0.31
N LYS A 5 -17.48 2.45 -0.83
CA LYS A 5 -16.45 1.82 -1.67
C LYS A 5 -15.14 1.60 -0.91
N LEU A 6 -14.71 2.59 -0.13
CA LEU A 6 -13.51 2.47 0.72
C LEU A 6 -13.65 1.34 1.74
N MET A 7 -14.74 1.32 2.51
CA MET A 7 -14.96 0.33 3.57
C MET A 7 -15.16 -1.07 2.99
N GLU A 8 -15.84 -1.21 1.85
CA GLU A 8 -15.93 -2.48 1.12
C GLU A 8 -14.53 -3.04 0.82
N LYS A 9 -13.60 -2.19 0.34
CA LYS A 9 -12.22 -2.63 0.07
C LYS A 9 -11.45 -2.99 1.34
N VAL A 10 -11.61 -2.21 2.41
CA VAL A 10 -10.94 -2.49 3.70
C VAL A 10 -11.45 -3.81 4.29
N ILE A 11 -12.77 -4.05 4.28
CA ILE A 11 -13.40 -5.28 4.77
C ILE A 11 -12.99 -6.48 3.92
N GLU A 12 -12.97 -6.34 2.59
CA GLU A 12 -12.48 -7.37 1.67
C GLU A 12 -11.06 -7.82 2.07
N LEU A 13 -10.16 -6.87 2.30
CA LEU A 13 -8.77 -7.15 2.69
C LEU A 13 -8.67 -7.77 4.10
N ASP A 14 -9.42 -7.26 5.08
CA ASP A 14 -9.41 -7.75 6.47
C ASP A 14 -9.95 -9.19 6.60
N THR A 15 -10.94 -9.53 5.79
CA THR A 15 -11.64 -10.83 5.86
C THR A 15 -11.12 -11.85 4.85
N GLN A 16 -10.16 -11.45 4.00
CA GLN A 16 -9.58 -12.32 3.00
C GLN A 16 -8.92 -13.53 3.68
N THR A 17 -9.27 -14.75 3.23
CA THR A 17 -8.55 -15.95 3.67
C THR A 17 -7.15 -15.97 3.04
N LEU A 18 -6.12 -16.13 3.89
CA LEU A 18 -4.72 -16.07 3.51
C LEU A 18 -4.11 -17.47 3.56
N HIS A 19 -3.57 -17.94 2.44
CA HIS A 19 -2.99 -19.28 2.29
C HIS A 19 -1.47 -19.27 2.17
N THR A 20 -0.88 -18.12 1.81
CA THR A 20 0.57 -17.99 1.66
C THR A 20 1.08 -16.74 2.38
N ARG A 21 2.38 -16.76 2.71
CA ARG A 21 3.06 -15.61 3.29
C ARG A 21 2.98 -14.38 2.38
N GLU A 22 3.13 -14.58 1.07
CA GLU A 22 3.02 -13.53 0.07
C GLU A 22 1.63 -12.87 0.07
N GLN A 23 0.56 -13.67 0.17
CA GLN A 23 -0.80 -13.14 0.29
C GLN A 23 -0.97 -12.29 1.54
N SER A 24 -0.44 -12.75 2.68
CA SER A 24 -0.47 -11.98 3.93
C SER A 24 0.28 -10.66 3.80
N GLU A 25 1.46 -10.67 3.19
CA GLU A 25 2.28 -9.48 3.00
C GLU A 25 1.60 -8.47 2.09
N ARG A 26 1.01 -8.92 0.98
CA ARG A 26 0.22 -8.09 0.07
C ARG A 26 -0.93 -7.40 0.81
N VAL A 27 -1.75 -8.18 1.50
CA VAL A 27 -2.91 -7.66 2.23
C VAL A 27 -2.49 -6.66 3.31
N MET A 28 -1.47 -7.00 4.11
CA MET A 28 -0.97 -6.11 5.17
C MET A 28 -0.48 -4.77 4.63
N VAL A 29 0.27 -4.77 3.52
CA VAL A 29 0.80 -3.53 2.94
C VAL A 29 -0.32 -2.68 2.34
N GLN A 30 -1.20 -3.30 1.53
CA GLN A 30 -2.30 -2.60 0.88
C GLN A 30 -3.27 -2.00 1.89
N ILE A 31 -3.71 -2.78 2.88
CA ILE A 31 -4.66 -2.30 3.88
C ILE A 31 -4.05 -1.21 4.77
N ALA A 32 -2.75 -1.30 5.09
CA ALA A 32 -2.08 -0.32 5.93
C ALA A 32 -2.08 1.07 5.29
N ILE A 33 -1.72 1.19 4.00
CA ILE A 33 -1.72 2.50 3.34
C ILE A 33 -3.13 3.04 3.13
N ILE A 34 -4.09 2.19 2.74
CA ILE A 34 -5.50 2.61 2.57
C ILE A 34 -6.08 3.14 3.89
N ARG A 35 -5.92 2.39 4.99
CA ARG A 35 -6.39 2.82 6.31
C ARG A 35 -5.74 4.12 6.74
N LYS A 36 -4.41 4.23 6.56
CA LYS A 36 -3.67 5.41 6.96
C LYS A 36 -4.09 6.64 6.14
N ALA A 37 -4.26 6.49 4.83
CA ALA A 37 -4.67 7.57 3.92
C ALA A 37 -6.03 8.17 4.27
N PHE A 38 -6.97 7.38 4.78
CA PHE A 38 -8.33 7.82 5.09
C PHE A 38 -8.70 7.82 6.59
N GLY A 39 -7.72 7.54 7.47
CA GLY A 39 -7.93 7.54 8.91
C GLY A 39 -8.82 6.42 9.45
N VAL A 40 -9.04 5.37 8.67
CA VAL A 40 -9.92 4.24 9.02
C VAL A 40 -9.37 3.51 10.24
N LYS A 41 -10.19 3.38 11.29
CA LYS A 41 -9.85 2.66 12.52
C LYS A 41 -10.25 1.19 12.40
N ASN A 42 -9.56 0.34 13.15
CA ASN A 42 -9.81 -1.12 13.12
C ASN A 42 -11.25 -1.48 13.52
N TYR A 43 -11.85 -0.78 14.49
CA TYR A 43 -13.22 -1.09 14.94
C TYR A 43 -14.31 -0.73 13.91
N GLU A 44 -13.97 0.01 12.86
CA GLU A 44 -14.94 0.43 11.84
C GLU A 44 -15.32 -0.72 10.91
N THR A 45 -14.51 -1.77 10.80
CA THR A 45 -14.80 -2.91 9.92
C THR A 45 -15.90 -3.83 10.47
N ASP A 46 -16.13 -3.80 11.78
CA ASP A 46 -17.25 -4.50 12.44
C ASP A 46 -18.54 -3.65 12.50
N SER A 47 -18.48 -2.39 12.05
CA SER A 47 -19.56 -1.42 12.18
C SER A 47 -20.42 -1.32 10.90
N LYS A 48 -21.63 -0.78 11.03
CA LYS A 48 -22.48 -0.47 9.86
C LYS A 48 -21.78 0.56 8.97
N VAL A 49 -21.54 0.20 7.71
CA VAL A 49 -20.98 1.10 6.71
C VAL A 49 -22.01 2.17 6.33
N LEU A 50 -21.63 3.44 6.52
CA LEU A 50 -22.44 4.60 6.15
C LEU A 50 -21.99 5.16 4.79
N ASP A 51 -22.93 5.71 4.04
CA ASP A 51 -22.66 6.32 2.73
C ASP A 51 -22.43 7.83 2.90
N PHE A 52 -21.18 8.25 2.71
CA PHE A 52 -20.75 9.65 2.76
C PHE A 52 -19.42 9.79 2.01
N GLU A 53 -19.02 11.03 1.70
CA GLU A 53 -17.68 11.30 1.19
C GLU A 53 -16.67 11.39 2.32
N ARG A 54 -15.69 10.49 2.31
CA ARG A 54 -14.57 10.50 3.25
C ARG A 54 -13.38 11.24 2.65
N GLU A 55 -12.86 12.19 3.42
CA GLU A 55 -11.67 12.96 3.07
C GLU A 55 -10.40 12.12 3.24
N GLN A 56 -9.45 12.31 2.34
CA GLN A 56 -8.10 11.76 2.49
C GLN A 56 -7.34 12.61 3.52
N ILE A 57 -6.88 11.99 4.60
CA ILE A 57 -6.17 12.67 5.68
C ILE A 57 -4.66 12.78 5.45
N LEU A 58 -4.08 11.87 4.65
CA LEU A 58 -2.68 11.98 4.25
C LEU A 58 -2.56 12.82 2.99
N SER A 59 -1.64 13.76 3.00
CA SER A 59 -1.21 14.45 1.78
C SER A 59 -0.38 13.53 0.87
N ASP A 60 -0.33 13.85 -0.42
CA ASP A 60 0.53 13.14 -1.39
C ASP A 60 1.99 13.10 -0.95
N GLN A 61 2.48 14.17 -0.30
CA GLN A 61 3.84 14.25 0.24
C GLN A 61 4.09 13.24 1.36
N GLU A 62 3.09 13.01 2.23
CA GLU A 62 3.19 12.01 3.29
C GLU A 62 3.13 10.59 2.73
N ILE A 63 2.31 10.36 1.70
CA ILE A 63 2.26 9.08 0.98
C ILE A 63 3.60 8.82 0.28
N GLU A 64 4.17 9.82 -0.39
CA GLU A 64 5.50 9.75 -1.03
C GLU A 64 6.60 9.45 -0.01
N LYS A 65 6.53 10.03 1.19
CA LYS A 65 7.48 9.72 2.26
C LYS A 65 7.42 8.25 2.69
N GLU A 66 6.23 7.66 2.77
CA GLU A 66 6.10 6.22 3.04
C GLU A 66 6.61 5.39 1.87
N PHE A 67 6.29 5.76 0.63
CA PHE A 67 6.82 5.10 -0.57
C PHE A 67 8.36 5.06 -0.58
N LYS A 68 9.02 6.18 -0.28
CA LYS A 68 10.49 6.26 -0.17
C LYS A 68 11.07 5.35 0.91
N ARG A 69 10.33 5.06 1.99
CA ARG A 69 10.76 4.07 2.99
C ARG A 69 10.76 2.65 2.45
N TYR A 70 9.73 2.28 1.67
CA TYR A 70 9.69 0.98 1.00
C TYR A 70 10.84 0.82 0.01
N ILE A 71 11.12 1.85 -0.80
CA ILE A 71 12.30 1.87 -1.69
C ILE A 71 13.59 1.72 -0.89
N GLY A 72 13.77 2.49 0.20
CA GLY A 72 15.01 2.43 0.98
C GLY A 72 15.30 1.05 1.58
N PHE A 73 14.26 0.27 1.96
CA PHE A 73 14.47 -1.12 2.38
C PHE A 73 14.90 -2.04 1.24
N TRP A 74 14.38 -1.81 0.04
CA TRP A 74 14.76 -2.54 -1.17
C TRP A 74 16.21 -2.22 -1.58
N GLU A 75 16.57 -0.94 -1.64
CA GLU A 75 17.94 -0.46 -1.92
C GLU A 75 18.94 -1.06 -0.92
N TRP A 76 18.64 -0.98 0.38
CA TRP A 76 19.48 -1.58 1.42
C TRP A 76 19.71 -3.08 1.22
N ALA A 77 18.69 -3.83 0.80
CA ALA A 77 18.82 -5.26 0.57
C ALA A 77 19.70 -5.59 -0.65
N ILE A 78 19.67 -4.73 -1.68
CA ILE A 78 20.56 -4.83 -2.84
C ILE A 78 22.00 -4.50 -2.43
N GLU A 79 22.21 -3.40 -1.73
CA GLU A 79 23.53 -2.95 -1.26
C GLU A 79 24.21 -3.99 -0.36
N THR A 80 23.43 -4.73 0.42
CA THR A 80 23.92 -5.80 1.29
C THR A 80 24.01 -7.18 0.61
N ASN A 81 23.82 -7.23 -0.71
CA ASN A 81 23.86 -8.45 -1.54
C ASN A 81 22.97 -9.57 -0.98
N ASN A 82 21.75 -9.22 -0.55
CA ASN A 82 20.78 -10.16 0.02
C ASN A 82 19.59 -10.33 -0.95
N PRO A 83 19.68 -11.24 -1.93
CA PRO A 83 18.70 -11.37 -3.02
C PRO A 83 17.31 -11.77 -2.52
N ASP A 84 17.22 -12.63 -1.51
CA ASP A 84 15.94 -13.05 -0.91
C ASP A 84 15.22 -11.84 -0.27
N LYS A 85 15.96 -10.98 0.44
CA LYS A 85 15.41 -9.74 1.00
C LYS A 85 15.10 -8.72 -0.08
N ALA A 86 15.93 -8.60 -1.11
CA ALA A 86 15.67 -7.69 -2.23
C ALA A 86 14.33 -8.04 -2.88
N LYS A 87 14.09 -9.33 -3.20
CA LYS A 87 12.80 -9.74 -3.79
C LYS A 87 11.63 -9.51 -2.84
N TYR A 88 11.81 -9.80 -1.56
CA TYR A 88 10.80 -9.53 -0.54
C TYR A 88 10.40 -8.04 -0.48
N PHE A 89 11.37 -7.12 -0.46
CA PHE A 89 11.07 -5.69 -0.42
C PHE A 89 10.56 -5.14 -1.75
N GLU A 90 11.05 -5.66 -2.88
CA GLU A 90 10.52 -5.33 -4.21
C GLU A 90 9.02 -5.59 -4.29
N ASN A 91 8.59 -6.80 -3.87
CA ASN A 91 7.17 -7.15 -3.81
C ASN A 91 6.37 -6.18 -2.93
N ARG A 92 6.93 -5.76 -1.79
CA ARG A 92 6.27 -4.80 -0.90
C ARG A 92 6.13 -3.40 -1.51
N VAL A 93 7.08 -2.96 -2.33
CA VAL A 93 6.96 -1.71 -3.09
C VAL A 93 5.77 -1.81 -4.06
N TYR A 94 5.65 -2.92 -4.80
CA TYR A 94 4.50 -3.15 -5.69
C TYR A 94 3.16 -3.18 -4.93
N TYR A 95 3.09 -3.90 -3.81
CA TYR A 95 1.86 -3.94 -3.01
C TYR A 95 1.48 -2.57 -2.43
N PHE A 96 2.46 -1.74 -2.07
CA PHE A 96 2.22 -0.36 -1.66
C PHE A 96 1.62 0.46 -2.81
N ILE A 97 2.22 0.38 -4.01
CA ILE A 97 1.73 1.06 -5.21
C ILE A 97 0.30 0.63 -5.54
N ASP A 98 -0.01 -0.66 -5.47
CA ASP A 98 -1.37 -1.18 -5.69
C ASP A 98 -2.37 -0.67 -4.64
N GLY A 99 -1.93 -0.55 -3.38
CA GLY A 99 -2.74 0.05 -2.32
C GLY A 99 -3.05 1.52 -2.57
N VAL A 100 -2.09 2.29 -3.09
CA VAL A 100 -2.29 3.69 -3.51
C VAL A 100 -3.20 3.76 -4.74
N ARG A 101 -3.00 2.88 -5.73
CA ARG A 101 -3.77 2.85 -6.98
C ARG A 101 -5.27 2.73 -6.75
N PHE A 102 -5.68 2.10 -5.65
CA PHE A 102 -7.10 2.01 -5.27
C PHE A 102 -7.77 3.37 -5.11
N PHE A 103 -7.05 4.38 -4.61
CA PHE A 103 -7.61 5.69 -4.28
C PHE A 103 -6.98 6.87 -5.03
N ASP A 104 -5.77 6.71 -5.56
CA ASP A 104 -5.09 7.69 -6.41
C ASP A 104 -4.27 7.00 -7.50
N GLU A 105 -4.89 6.82 -8.66
CA GLU A 105 -4.27 6.17 -9.81
C GLU A 105 -3.07 6.96 -10.36
N LYS A 106 -3.16 8.30 -10.38
CA LYS A 106 -2.12 9.17 -10.91
C LYS A 106 -0.86 9.12 -10.03
N LEU A 107 -1.03 9.16 -8.72
CA LEU A 107 0.08 9.05 -7.77
C LEU A 107 0.72 7.65 -7.86
N ALA A 108 -0.08 6.59 -7.97
CA ALA A 108 0.43 5.23 -8.15
C ALA A 108 1.23 5.05 -9.45
N GLU A 109 0.79 5.67 -10.56
CA GLU A 109 1.55 5.69 -11.81
C GLU A 109 2.89 6.40 -11.67
N ASN A 110 2.93 7.52 -10.96
CA ASN A 110 4.18 8.24 -10.69
C ASN A 110 5.15 7.38 -9.87
N PHE A 111 4.65 6.69 -8.84
CA PHE A 111 5.46 5.75 -8.06
C PHE A 111 5.94 4.57 -8.89
N THR A 112 5.08 4.02 -9.76
CA THR A 112 5.45 2.93 -10.68
C THR A 112 6.63 3.35 -11.57
N LYS A 113 6.54 4.52 -12.21
CA LYS A 113 7.62 5.07 -13.06
C LYS A 113 8.89 5.31 -12.25
N SER A 114 8.77 5.90 -11.07
CA SER A 114 9.92 6.13 -10.18
C SER A 114 10.61 4.82 -9.80
N PHE A 115 9.85 3.79 -9.46
CA PHE A 115 10.42 2.51 -9.05
C PHE A 115 11.05 1.75 -10.22
N MET A 116 10.43 1.77 -11.40
CA MET A 116 11.01 1.19 -12.62
C MET A 116 12.34 1.85 -13.00
N ASN A 117 12.47 3.17 -12.81
CA ASN A 117 13.74 3.85 -13.03
C ASN A 117 14.84 3.37 -12.07
N ASN A 118 14.49 3.12 -10.79
CA ASN A 118 15.44 2.57 -9.82
C ASN A 118 15.84 1.12 -10.14
N LEU A 119 14.89 0.29 -10.58
CA LEU A 119 15.15 -1.10 -10.99
C LEU A 119 16.15 -1.19 -12.15
N ASN A 120 16.10 -0.24 -13.09
CA ASN A 120 17.03 -0.19 -14.22
C ASN A 120 18.42 0.37 -13.85
N ALA A 121 18.56 0.98 -12.68
CA ALA A 121 19.80 1.58 -12.20
C ALA A 121 20.57 0.68 -11.22
N ALA A 122 19.91 -0.32 -10.64
CA ALA A 122 20.47 -1.33 -9.74
C ALA A 122 21.11 -2.49 -10.52
#